data_AF-A0A355V623-F1
#
_entry.id   AF-A0A355V623-F1
#
_cell.length_a   1.000
_cell.length_b   1.000
_cell.length_c   1.000
_cell.angle_alpha   90.00
_cell.angle_beta   90.00
_cell.angle_gamma   90.00
#
_symmetry.space_group_name_H-M   'P 1'
#
loop_
_entity.id
_entity.type
_entity.pdbx_description
1 polymer ?
#
loop_
_entity_poly.entity_id
_entity_poly.type
_entity_poly.pdbx_seq_one_letter_code
_entity_poly.pdbx_strand_id
1 'polypeptide(L)'
;IADNIKEVIPEFLMLLNGVIDCPDIPLNVSRSFLQNDREVKKISKHITKKVADKLTSLFKTDREKYQTCWEDTSNFIKFGCIKDEEFYDKVK
;
A
#
# COMPACT_ATOMS: atom_id res chain seq x y z
N ILE A 1 19.34 -6.01 0.96
CA ILE A 1 18.16 -5.15 1.11
C ILE A 1 17.81 -4.70 -0.29
N ALA A 2 16.63 -5.05 -0.79
CA ALA A 2 16.20 -4.65 -2.13
C ALA A 2 15.56 -3.26 -2.02
N ASP A 3 16.31 -2.21 -2.34
CA ASP A 3 15.95 -0.83 -1.99
C ASP A 3 14.83 -0.21 -2.85
N ASN A 4 14.26 -0.93 -3.83
CA ASN A 4 13.20 -0.37 -4.67
C ASN A 4 12.46 -1.42 -5.50
N ILE A 5 11.66 -2.29 -4.86
CA ILE A 5 10.80 -3.24 -5.57
C ILE A 5 9.49 -2.55 -5.97
N LYS A 6 9.56 -1.72 -7.01
CA LYS A 6 8.41 -0.97 -7.56
C LYS A 6 7.32 -1.90 -8.09
N GLU A 7 7.69 -3.12 -8.46
CA GLU A 7 6.78 -4.13 -8.99
C GLU A 7 5.86 -4.76 -7.92
N VAL A 8 6.21 -4.64 -6.64
CA VAL A 8 5.43 -5.20 -5.51
C VAL A 8 4.48 -4.15 -4.91
N ILE A 9 4.89 -2.89 -4.90
CA ILE A 9 4.12 -1.82 -4.28
C ILE A 9 3.12 -1.23 -5.28
N PRO A 10 1.82 -1.12 -4.94
CA PRO A 10 0.86 -0.43 -5.79
C PRO A 10 1.30 1.00 -6.09
N GLU A 11 1.09 1.48 -7.32
CA GLU A 11 1.53 2.82 -7.76
C GLU A 11 1.04 3.94 -6.82
N PHE A 12 -0.18 3.84 -6.31
CA PHE A 12 -0.75 4.84 -5.41
C PHE A 12 -0.14 4.83 -4.00
N LEU A 13 0.54 3.76 -3.60
CA LEU A 13 1.26 3.69 -2.34
C LEU A 13 2.73 4.09 -2.46
N MET A 14 3.24 4.36 -3.67
CA MET A 14 4.64 4.78 -3.88
C MET A 14 4.98 6.12 -3.23
N LEU A 15 3.99 6.93 -2.90
CA LEU A 15 4.17 8.20 -2.18
C LEU A 15 4.36 8.00 -0.67
N LEU A 16 4.10 6.79 -0.14
CA LEU A 16 4.31 6.46 1.26
C LEU A 16 5.73 5.95 1.48
N ASN A 17 6.39 6.49 2.50
CA ASN A 17 7.64 5.95 3.00
C ASN A 17 7.35 4.92 4.10
N GLY A 18 7.91 3.73 3.96
CA GLY A 18 7.73 2.66 4.94
C GLY A 18 8.72 1.53 4.73
N VAL A 19 8.84 0.69 5.75
CA VAL A 19 9.60 -0.55 5.68
C VAL A 19 8.61 -1.69 5.77
N ILE A 20 8.73 -2.64 4.85
CA ILE A 20 7.91 -3.85 4.81
C ILE A 20 8.83 -5.02 5.04
N ASP A 21 8.61 -5.74 6.14
CA ASP A 21 9.26 -7.01 6.39
C ASP A 21 8.42 -8.12 5.73
N CYS A 22 8.97 -8.80 4.75
CA CYS A 22 8.29 -9.88 4.03
C CYS A 22 9.25 -11.08 3.93
N PRO A 23 9.05 -12.11 4.77
CA PRO A 23 9.91 -13.30 4.77
C PRO A 23 9.72 -14.15 3.50
N ASP A 24 8.61 -13.97 2.80
CA ASP A 24 8.21 -14.76 1.63
C ASP A 24 8.88 -14.29 0.32
N ILE A 25 9.56 -13.14 0.30
CA ILE A 25 10.29 -12.65 -0.87
C ILE A 25 11.77 -13.07 -0.76
N PRO A 26 12.31 -13.86 -1.72
CA PRO A 26 13.72 -14.22 -1.73
C PRO A 26 14.62 -12.97 -1.84
N LEU A 27 15.76 -12.97 -1.16
CA LEU A 27 16.73 -11.86 -1.23
C LEU A 27 17.35 -11.67 -2.63
N ASN A 28 17.33 -12.72 -3.46
CA ASN A 28 17.95 -12.79 -4.78
C ASN A 28 16.93 -12.82 -5.94
N VAL A 29 15.87 -12.01 -5.83
CA VAL A 29 14.84 -11.92 -6.87
C VAL A 29 15.28 -11.05 -8.06
N SER A 30 15.04 -11.54 -9.28
CA SER A 30 15.19 -10.75 -10.50
C SER A 30 13.94 -9.89 -10.77
N ARG A 31 14.08 -8.80 -11.54
CA ARG A 31 12.92 -7.99 -11.94
C ARG A 31 11.90 -8.79 -12.76
N SER A 32 12.36 -9.70 -13.59
CA SER A 32 11.51 -10.60 -14.38
C SER A 32 10.74 -11.60 -13.53
N PHE A 33 11.31 -12.04 -12.40
CA PHE A 33 10.61 -12.85 -11.41
C PHE A 33 9.48 -12.05 -10.76
N LEU A 34 9.79 -10.83 -10.30
CA LEU A 34 8.83 -9.97 -9.59
C LEU A 34 7.61 -9.57 -10.43
N GLN A 35 7.78 -9.37 -11.74
CA GLN A 35 6.68 -9.00 -12.64
C GLN A 35 5.70 -10.16 -12.92
N ASN A 36 6.17 -11.40 -12.86
CA ASN A 36 5.39 -12.58 -13.27
C ASN A 36 4.83 -13.40 -12.09
N ASP A 37 5.26 -13.10 -10.87
CA ASP A 37 4.90 -13.92 -9.71
C ASP A 37 3.50 -13.58 -9.15
N ARG A 38 2.69 -14.61 -8.94
CA ARG A 38 1.35 -14.47 -8.35
C ARG A 38 1.42 -14.08 -6.86
N GLU A 39 2.46 -14.47 -6.15
CA GLU A 39 2.70 -14.10 -4.76
C GLU A 39 2.97 -12.60 -4.63
N VAL A 40 3.69 -11.99 -5.59
CA VAL A 40 3.89 -10.53 -5.61
C VAL A 40 2.56 -9.78 -5.66
N LYS A 41 1.62 -10.23 -6.49
CA LYS A 41 0.27 -9.64 -6.54
C LYS A 41 -0.50 -9.81 -5.23
N LYS A 42 -0.36 -10.96 -4.55
CA LYS A 42 -0.99 -11.18 -3.24
C LYS A 42 -0.40 -10.27 -2.16
N ILE A 43 0.92 -10.11 -2.15
CA ILE A 43 1.62 -9.21 -1.22
C ILE A 43 1.16 -7.77 -1.46
N SER A 44 1.13 -7.34 -2.72
CA SER A 44 0.63 -6.02 -3.11
C SER A 44 -0.79 -5.75 -2.58
N LYS A 45 -1.72 -6.69 -2.81
CA LYS A 45 -3.09 -6.63 -2.26
C LYS A 45 -3.11 -6.61 -0.72
N HIS A 46 -2.25 -7.39 -0.08
CA HIS A 46 -2.17 -7.41 1.38
C HIS A 46 -1.72 -6.06 1.95
N ILE A 47 -0.73 -5.42 1.32
CA ILE A 47 -0.25 -4.08 1.70
C ILE A 47 -1.37 -3.06 1.54
N THR A 48 -2.04 -3.04 0.37
CA THR A 48 -3.22 -2.18 0.13
C THR A 48 -4.26 -2.33 1.23
N LYS A 49 -4.60 -3.57 1.57
CA LYS A 49 -5.60 -3.89 2.58
C LYS A 49 -5.18 -3.37 3.97
N LYS A 50 -3.91 -3.54 4.34
CA LYS A 50 -3.36 -3.06 5.61
C LYS A 50 -3.38 -1.53 5.72
N VAL A 51 -3.04 -0.83 4.64
CA VAL A 51 -3.09 0.64 4.60
C VAL A 51 -4.53 1.12 4.75
N ALA A 52 -5.48 0.55 4.01
CA ALA A 52 -6.91 0.86 4.14
C ALA A 52 -7.41 0.65 5.57
N ASP A 53 -7.10 -0.50 6.17
CA ASP A 53 -7.51 -0.81 7.54
C ASP A 53 -6.92 0.18 8.55
N LYS A 54 -5.68 0.62 8.35
CA LYS A 54 -5.04 1.62 9.21
C LYS A 54 -5.67 3.00 9.08
N LEU A 55 -6.00 3.44 7.85
CA LEU A 55 -6.70 4.70 7.60
C LEU A 55 -8.08 4.71 8.26
N THR A 56 -8.86 3.64 8.07
CA THR A 56 -10.20 3.51 8.67
C THR A 56 -10.13 3.42 10.19
N SER A 57 -9.12 2.73 10.74
CA SER A 57 -8.87 2.73 12.18
C SER A 57 -8.53 4.12 12.69
N LEU A 58 -7.62 4.84 12.03
CA LEU A 58 -7.20 6.19 12.44
C LEU A 58 -8.38 7.15 12.45
N PHE A 59 -9.22 7.11 11.41
CA PHE A 59 -10.45 7.91 11.33
C PHE A 59 -11.41 7.65 12.50
N LYS A 60 -11.51 6.41 12.98
CA LYS A 60 -12.39 6.02 14.09
C LYS A 60 -11.80 6.31 15.47
N THR A 61 -10.49 6.13 15.64
CA THR A 61 -9.85 6.23 16.97
C THR A 61 -9.30 7.61 17.26
N ASP A 62 -8.80 8.33 16.25
CA ASP A 62 -8.05 9.57 16.42
C ASP A 62 -8.31 10.52 15.24
N ARG A 63 -9.46 11.18 15.30
CA ARG A 63 -9.95 12.06 14.24
C ARG A 63 -9.05 13.28 14.03
N GLU A 64 -8.43 13.77 15.09
CA GLU A 64 -7.56 14.94 15.06
C GLU A 64 -6.30 14.64 14.26
N LYS A 65 -5.62 13.51 14.55
CA LYS A 65 -4.49 13.05 13.72
C LYS A 65 -4.87 12.75 12.28
N TYR A 66 -6.05 12.14 12.07
CA TYR A 66 -6.53 11.90 10.71
C TYR A 66 -6.66 13.21 9.92
N GLN A 67 -7.21 14.26 10.53
CA GLN A 67 -7.35 15.57 9.89
C GLN A 67 -6.00 16.23 9.60
N THR A 68 -5.06 16.19 10.55
CA THR A 68 -3.71 16.74 10.32
C THR A 68 -2.98 16.04 9.19
N CYS A 69 -3.11 14.71 9.08
CA CYS A 69 -2.49 13.96 7.99
C CYS A 69 -3.31 14.01 6.68
N TRP A 70 -4.55 14.51 6.68
CA TRP A 70 -5.42 14.46 5.50
C TRP A 70 -4.88 15.30 4.34
N GLU A 71 -4.25 16.45 4.61
CA GLU A 71 -3.69 17.29 3.55
C GLU A 71 -2.66 16.52 2.72
N ASP A 72 -1.72 15.84 3.37
CA ASP A 72 -0.68 15.05 2.72
C ASP A 72 -1.21 13.75 2.12
N THR A 73 -2.17 13.10 2.81
CA THR A 73 -2.63 11.76 2.43
C THR A 73 -3.78 11.75 1.41
N SER A 74 -4.56 12.83 1.32
CA SER A 74 -5.80 12.84 0.52
C SER A 74 -5.56 12.57 -0.97
N ASN A 75 -4.45 13.05 -1.52
CA ASN A 75 -4.13 12.88 -2.94
C ASN A 75 -3.89 11.41 -3.30
N PHE A 76 -3.13 10.68 -2.49
CA PHE A 76 -2.89 9.26 -2.76
C PHE A 76 -4.11 8.41 -2.42
N ILE A 77 -4.90 8.77 -1.41
CA ILE A 77 -6.14 8.05 -1.07
C ILE A 77 -7.13 8.17 -2.23
N LYS A 78 -7.36 9.39 -2.75
CA LYS A 78 -8.22 9.61 -3.92
C LYS A 78 -7.71 8.85 -5.15
N PHE A 79 -6.41 8.88 -5.38
CA PHE A 79 -5.79 8.13 -6.49
C PHE A 79 -5.95 6.61 -6.32
N GLY A 80 -5.77 6.10 -5.10
CA GLY A 80 -6.02 4.71 -4.73
C GLY A 80 -7.47 4.29 -4.96
N CYS A 81 -8.44 5.13 -4.58
CA CYS A 81 -9.86 4.87 -4.81
C CYS A 81 -10.23 4.76 -6.31
N ILE A 82 -9.53 5.47 -7.19
CA ILE A 82 -9.75 5.40 -8.65
C ILE A 82 -9.06 4.17 -9.24
N LYS A 83 -7.90 3.78 -8.70
CA LYS A 83 -7.07 2.70 -9.22
C LYS A 83 -7.45 1.31 -8.70
N ASP A 84 -8.02 1.23 -7.51
CA ASP A 84 -8.33 -0.01 -6.83
C ASP A 84 -9.73 0.06 -6.18
N GLU A 85 -10.67 -0.70 -6.76
CA GLU A 85 -12.06 -0.78 -6.32
C GLU A 85 -12.19 -1.45 -4.94
N GLU A 86 -11.37 -2.48 -4.64
CA GLU A 86 -11.34 -3.13 -3.34
C GLU A 86 -10.84 -2.16 -2.24
N PHE A 87 -9.87 -1.31 -2.58
CA PHE A 87 -9.40 -0.24 -1.70
C PHE A 87 -10.52 0.77 -1.43
N TYR A 88 -11.17 1.28 -2.49
CA TYR A 88 -12.29 2.21 -2.37
C TYR A 88 -13.38 1.68 -1.43
N ASP A 89 -13.79 0.43 -1.61
CA ASP A 89 -14.83 -0.19 -0.80
C ASP A 89 -14.50 -0.26 0.70
N LYS A 90 -13.20 -0.28 1.04
CA LYS A 90 -12.74 -0.29 2.43
C LYS A 90 -12.60 1.08 3.07
N VAL A 91 -12.30 2.11 2.27
CA VAL A 91 -12.02 3.47 2.78
C VAL A 91 -13.20 4.42 2.67
N LYS A 92 -14.30 4.02 2.00
CA LYS A 92 -15.53 4.81 1.90
C LYS A 92 -16.20 5.12 3.24
#